data_AF-A0A518DY67-F1
#
_entry.id   AF-A0A518DY67-F1
#
_cell.length_a   1.000
_cell.length_b   1.000
_cell.length_c   1.000
_cell.angle_alpha   90.00
_cell.angle_beta   90.00
_cell.angle_gamma   90.00
#
_symmetry.space_group_name_H-M   'P 1'
#
loop_
_entity.id
_entity.type
_entity.pdbx_description
1 polymer ?
#
loop_
_entity_poly.entity_id
_entity_poly.type
_entity_poly.pdbx_seq_one_letter_code
_entity_poly.pdbx_strand_id
1 'polypeptide(L)'
;MAIERWAASELEEIAKEWMEQRRMFSAFEVSLEAQQRGVRERHRNLKGLVHQAIALVGSTRGYTRTLMEVGAPVQAWVYHHVQDNPYTYRPLNRQGEGRAAPVSAAPVYGGVRNPAPLTSNGAAPASVNDGACGADAQGRLCIPAALLQRLDVEAGEQAIVTSDPENSEIRITRPTLFDNTDDAGYEVEEDGAIRISVAALEAAGLGGLQCYRVSGDSDCITVRTF
;
A
#
# COMPACT_ATOMS: atom_id res chain seq x y z
N MET A 1 13.96 25.79 13.69
CA MET A 1 12.81 25.62 14.61
C MET A 1 11.52 26.32 14.17
N ALA A 2 11.41 27.66 14.05
CA ALA A 2 10.11 28.27 13.67
C ALA A 2 9.62 27.88 12.25
N ILE A 3 10.55 27.84 11.28
CA ILE A 3 10.26 27.47 9.88
C ILE A 3 9.83 26.00 9.76
N GLU A 4 10.45 25.10 10.52
CA GLU A 4 10.11 23.67 10.50
C GLU A 4 8.73 23.39 11.07
N ARG A 5 8.33 24.08 12.15
CA ARG A 5 7.00 23.95 12.73
C ARG A 5 5.91 24.41 11.78
N TRP A 6 6.15 25.53 11.08
CA TRP A 6 5.20 26.02 10.10
C TRP A 6 5.09 25.05 8.90
N ALA A 7 6.21 24.59 8.34
CA ALA A 7 6.19 23.62 7.24
C ALA A 7 5.48 22.31 7.62
N ALA A 8 5.70 21.80 8.84
CA ALA A 8 5.00 20.60 9.32
C ALA A 8 3.49 20.80 9.38
N SER A 9 3.02 21.96 9.87
CA SER A 9 1.60 22.30 9.93
C SER A 9 0.96 22.34 8.54
N GLU A 10 1.60 22.97 7.56
CA GLU A 10 1.10 23.03 6.18
C GLU A 10 1.01 21.63 5.55
N LEU A 11 2.03 20.79 5.77
CA LEU A 11 2.04 19.42 5.27
C LEU A 11 0.93 18.56 5.86
N GLU A 12 0.67 18.68 7.16
CA GLU A 12 -0.42 17.98 7.84
C GLU A 12 -1.78 18.43 7.31
N GLU A 13 -1.98 19.75 7.12
CA GLU A 13 -3.21 20.32 6.58
C GLU A 13 -3.50 19.83 5.16
N ILE A 14 -2.51 19.87 4.26
CA ILE A 14 -2.64 19.37 2.88
C ILE A 14 -2.99 17.88 2.88
N ALA A 15 -2.26 17.07 3.67
CA ALA A 15 -2.52 15.63 3.73
C ALA A 15 -3.94 15.34 4.23
N LYS A 16 -4.37 16.05 5.29
CA LYS A 16 -5.72 15.93 5.84
C LYS A 16 -6.79 16.30 4.81
N GLU A 17 -6.63 17.43 4.13
CA GLU A 17 -7.55 17.90 3.08
C GLU A 17 -7.68 16.87 1.94
N TRP A 18 -6.55 16.38 1.42
CA TRP A 18 -6.58 15.39 0.33
C TRP A 18 -7.17 14.05 0.77
N MET A 19 -6.94 13.65 2.02
CA MET A 19 -7.57 12.47 2.59
C MET A 19 -9.09 12.61 2.73
N GLU A 20 -9.56 13.79 3.18
CA GLU A 20 -10.99 14.14 3.25
C GLU A 20 -11.66 14.09 1.87
N GLN A 21 -10.93 14.52 0.83
CA GLN A 21 -11.38 14.48 -0.55
C GLN A 21 -11.33 13.08 -1.18
N ARG A 22 -10.89 12.03 -0.44
CA ARG A 22 -10.65 10.69 -0.99
C ARG A 22 -9.73 10.70 -2.22
N ARG A 23 -8.71 11.55 -2.21
CA ARG A 23 -7.76 11.69 -3.32
C ARG A 23 -6.57 10.76 -3.12
N MET A 24 -6.13 10.10 -4.19
CA MET A 24 -4.83 9.42 -4.22
C MET A 24 -3.69 10.41 -4.50
N PHE A 25 -2.57 10.27 -3.79
CA PHE A 25 -1.45 11.19 -3.91
C PHE A 25 -0.10 10.57 -3.53
N SER A 26 0.99 11.19 -3.96
CA SER A 26 2.34 10.87 -3.50
C SER A 26 2.90 11.92 -2.55
N ALA A 27 3.89 11.55 -1.73
CA ALA A 27 4.58 12.49 -0.84
C ALA A 27 5.23 13.68 -1.59
N PHE A 28 5.61 13.46 -2.86
CA PHE A 28 6.16 14.51 -3.71
C PHE A 28 5.10 15.57 -4.05
N GLU A 29 3.88 15.15 -4.38
CA GLU A 29 2.78 16.07 -4.70
C GLU A 29 2.39 16.91 -3.49
N VAL A 30 2.34 16.31 -2.29
CA VAL A 30 2.11 17.05 -1.04
C VAL A 30 3.20 18.12 -0.83
N SER A 31 4.46 17.78 -1.11
CA SER A 31 5.56 18.75 -1.01
C SER A 31 5.45 19.87 -2.05
N LEU A 32 5.00 19.55 -3.27
CA LEU A 32 4.81 20.53 -4.33
C LEU A 32 3.68 21.51 -3.98
N GLU A 33 2.57 21.00 -3.44
CA GLU A 33 1.46 21.81 -2.94
C GLU A 33 1.92 22.74 -1.80
N ALA A 34 2.69 22.21 -0.83
CA ALA A 34 3.24 23.04 0.25
C ALA A 34 4.15 24.15 -0.27
N GLN A 35 4.93 23.88 -1.32
CA GLN A 35 5.74 24.89 -1.99
C GLN A 35 4.89 25.97 -2.65
N GLN A 36 3.75 25.61 -3.26
CA GLN A 36 2.79 26.56 -3.82
C GLN A 36 2.14 27.42 -2.72
N ARG A 37 1.96 26.87 -1.50
CA ARG A 37 1.51 27.61 -0.29
C ARG A 37 2.62 28.43 0.39
N GLY A 38 3.82 28.46 -0.20
CA GLY A 38 4.92 29.35 0.22
C GLY A 38 6.04 28.66 0.99
N VAL A 39 5.98 27.35 1.23
CA VAL A 39 7.09 26.61 1.86
C VAL A 39 8.29 26.62 0.93
N ARG A 40 9.39 27.25 1.36
CA ARG A 40 10.60 27.42 0.52
C ARG A 40 11.59 26.25 0.58
N GLU A 41 11.20 25.14 1.22
CA GLU A 41 12.04 23.96 1.40
C GLU A 41 11.98 22.99 0.23
N ARG A 42 13.08 22.25 0.01
CA ARG A 42 13.13 21.23 -1.05
C ARG A 42 12.47 19.93 -0.57
N HIS A 43 11.82 19.20 -1.48
CA HIS A 43 11.20 17.90 -1.17
C HIS A 43 12.12 16.94 -0.38
N ARG A 44 13.41 16.85 -0.72
CA ARG A 44 14.36 15.99 0.00
C ARG A 44 14.49 16.30 1.50
N ASN A 45 14.26 17.55 1.88
CA ASN A 45 14.26 18.03 3.27
C ASN A 45 12.89 17.82 3.91
N LEU A 46 11.81 17.85 3.11
CA LEU A 46 10.42 17.70 3.57
C LEU A 46 9.97 16.24 3.69
N LYS A 47 10.58 15.30 2.96
CA LYS A 47 10.09 13.91 2.83
C LYS A 47 9.80 13.23 4.18
N GLY A 48 10.65 13.44 5.18
CA GLY A 48 10.47 12.85 6.52
C GLY A 48 9.22 13.40 7.20
N LEU A 49 9.05 14.72 7.17
CA LEU A 49 7.89 15.41 7.72
C LEU A 49 6.60 15.00 7.01
N VAL A 50 6.63 14.90 5.68
CA VAL A 50 5.48 14.45 4.87
C VAL A 50 5.04 13.05 5.29
N HIS A 51 5.98 12.10 5.40
CA HIS A 51 5.66 10.73 5.80
C HIS A 51 5.11 10.67 7.24
N GLN A 52 5.65 11.47 8.15
CA GLN A 52 5.16 11.55 9.53
C GLN A 52 3.74 12.13 9.59
N ALA A 53 3.49 13.23 8.89
CA ALA A 53 2.16 13.85 8.82
C ALA A 53 1.12 12.88 8.24
N ILE A 54 1.46 12.19 7.15
CA ILE A 54 0.57 11.20 6.54
C ILE A 54 0.34 10.00 7.47
N ALA A 55 1.35 9.51 8.19
CA ALA A 55 1.18 8.41 9.13
C ALA A 55 0.25 8.79 10.29
N LEU A 56 0.38 10.02 10.81
CA LEU A 56 -0.45 10.54 11.88
C LEU A 56 -1.93 10.66 11.47
N VAL A 57 -2.18 11.19 10.26
CA VAL A 57 -3.54 11.49 9.79
C VAL A 57 -4.18 10.29 9.08
N GLY A 58 -3.39 9.46 8.39
CA GLY A 58 -3.87 8.43 7.47
C GLY A 58 -4.41 7.18 8.15
N SER A 59 -3.83 6.76 9.28
CA SER A 59 -4.27 5.54 10.00
C SER A 59 -5.73 5.63 10.43
N THR A 60 -6.14 6.78 10.99
CA THR A 60 -7.51 7.03 11.43
C THR A 60 -8.51 7.20 10.29
N ARG A 61 -8.04 7.38 9.06
CA ARG A 61 -8.87 7.69 7.88
C ARG A 61 -8.92 6.55 6.87
N GLY A 62 -8.41 5.37 7.22
CA GLY A 62 -8.40 4.22 6.31
C GLY A 62 -7.53 4.45 5.08
N TYR A 63 -6.44 5.22 5.21
CA TYR A 63 -5.45 5.36 4.16
C TYR A 63 -4.33 4.33 4.32
N THR A 64 -3.92 3.76 3.20
CA THR A 64 -2.75 2.89 3.09
C THR A 64 -1.80 3.44 2.01
N ARG A 65 -0.71 2.72 1.74
CA ARG A 65 0.26 3.09 0.70
C ARG A 65 0.72 1.89 -0.12
N THR A 66 0.87 2.11 -1.42
CA THR A 66 1.41 1.14 -2.37
C THR A 66 2.65 1.72 -3.04
N LEU A 67 3.71 0.91 -3.20
CA LEU A 67 4.94 1.33 -3.89
C LEU A 67 4.73 1.22 -5.40
N MET A 68 4.80 2.33 -6.12
CA MET A 68 4.45 2.39 -7.54
C MET A 68 5.49 3.12 -8.39
N GLU A 69 5.51 2.79 -9.68
CA GLU A 69 6.22 3.56 -10.68
C GLU A 69 5.40 4.81 -11.06
N VAL A 70 5.95 5.99 -10.79
CA VAL A 70 5.25 7.28 -10.97
C VAL A 70 5.91 8.18 -12.02
N GLY A 71 6.65 7.58 -12.98
CA GLY A 71 7.45 8.33 -13.96
C GLY A 71 8.65 9.08 -13.35
N ALA A 72 9.12 8.63 -12.19
CA ALA A 72 10.34 9.11 -11.52
C ALA A 72 11.47 8.08 -11.67
N PRO A 73 12.76 8.46 -11.50
CA PRO A 73 13.88 7.51 -11.55
C PRO A 73 13.81 6.42 -10.48
N VAL A 74 13.02 6.64 -9.44
CA VAL A 74 12.78 5.70 -8.34
C VAL A 74 11.28 5.59 -8.13
N GLN A 75 10.83 4.43 -7.64
CA GLN A 75 9.44 4.24 -7.23
C GLN A 75 9.08 5.20 -6.08
N ALA A 76 7.78 5.48 -5.95
CA ALA A 76 7.25 6.31 -4.88
C ALA A 76 6.07 5.63 -4.20
N TRP A 77 5.90 5.92 -2.92
CA TRP A 77 4.68 5.55 -2.20
C TRP A 77 3.52 6.42 -2.70
N VAL A 78 2.50 5.74 -3.23
CA VAL A 78 1.19 6.32 -3.53
C VAL A 78 0.28 6.00 -2.36
N TYR A 79 -0.25 7.05 -1.75
CA TYR A 79 -1.22 6.99 -0.67
C TYR A 79 -2.62 7.01 -1.26
N HIS A 80 -3.48 6.11 -0.77
CA HIS A 80 -4.84 5.92 -1.24
C HIS A 80 -5.72 5.38 -0.13
N HIS A 81 -7.04 5.53 -0.25
CA HIS A 81 -7.97 4.90 0.66
C HIS A 81 -7.93 3.37 0.47
N VAL A 82 -8.14 2.59 1.53
CA VAL A 82 -8.12 1.10 1.47
C VAL A 82 -9.13 0.50 0.50
N GLN A 83 -10.14 1.28 0.10
CA GLN A 83 -11.13 0.85 -0.90
C GLN A 83 -10.75 1.27 -2.32
N ASP A 84 -9.81 2.19 -2.52
CA ASP A 84 -9.47 2.66 -3.87
C ASP A 84 -8.47 1.72 -4.54
N ASN A 85 -8.56 1.58 -5.86
CA ASN A 85 -7.55 0.90 -6.65
C ASN A 85 -6.33 1.84 -6.91
N PRO A 86 -5.15 1.56 -6.32
CA PRO A 86 -3.96 2.41 -6.48
C PRO A 86 -3.46 2.46 -7.92
N TYR A 87 -3.72 1.44 -8.75
CA TYR A 87 -3.26 1.39 -10.14
C TYR A 87 -4.02 2.35 -11.08
N THR A 88 -5.11 2.94 -10.61
CA THR A 88 -5.77 4.04 -11.33
C THR A 88 -5.10 5.40 -11.09
N TYR A 89 -4.15 5.48 -10.15
CA TYR A 89 -3.41 6.70 -9.86
C TYR A 89 -2.66 7.19 -11.09
N ARG A 90 -2.85 8.48 -11.41
CA ARG A 90 -2.12 9.17 -12.48
C ARG A 90 -1.23 10.24 -11.86
N PRO A 91 0.10 10.07 -11.91
CA PRO A 91 1.01 11.08 -11.38
C PRO A 91 0.85 12.40 -12.15
N LEU A 92 1.02 13.53 -11.45
CA LEU A 92 1.06 14.84 -12.10
C LEU A 92 2.03 14.84 -13.30
N ASN A 93 1.55 15.34 -14.45
CA ASN A 93 2.37 15.42 -15.64
C ASN A 93 3.52 16.41 -15.42
N ARG A 94 4.75 15.89 -15.37
CA ARG A 94 5.98 16.67 -15.14
C ARG A 94 6.59 17.23 -16.42
N GLN A 95 5.97 16.97 -17.58
CA GLN A 95 6.54 17.33 -18.89
C GLN A 95 6.29 18.78 -19.32
N GLY A 96 5.83 19.64 -18.40
CA GLY A 96 5.82 21.09 -18.62
C GLY A 96 7.24 21.66 -18.69
N GLU A 97 7.66 21.95 -19.92
CA GLU A 97 8.77 22.85 -20.33
C GLU A 97 10.20 22.45 -19.91
N GLY A 98 10.80 21.52 -20.67
CA GLY A 98 12.27 21.49 -20.82
C GLY A 98 13.03 20.34 -20.17
N ARG A 99 12.46 19.13 -20.08
CA ARG A 99 13.22 17.98 -19.55
C ARG A 99 14.00 17.23 -20.65
N ALA A 100 15.32 17.25 -20.50
CA ALA A 100 16.32 16.54 -21.29
C ALA A 100 16.09 15.02 -21.40
N ALA A 101 16.65 14.46 -22.47
CA ALA A 101 16.55 13.06 -22.89
C ALA A 101 16.70 12.03 -21.76
N PRO A 102 16.01 10.87 -21.85
CA PRO A 102 16.06 9.83 -20.84
C PRO A 102 17.51 9.34 -20.64
N VAL A 103 18.00 9.45 -19.41
CA VAL A 103 19.27 8.86 -18.99
C VAL A 103 19.08 7.34 -18.99
N SER A 104 19.86 6.64 -19.82
CA SER A 104 19.86 5.18 -19.90
C SER A 104 20.13 4.60 -18.50
N ALA A 105 19.19 3.84 -17.96
CA ALA A 105 19.29 3.27 -16.62
C ALA A 105 20.42 2.24 -16.59
N ALA A 106 21.35 2.39 -15.65
CA ALA A 106 22.40 1.42 -15.38
C ALA A 106 21.80 0.09 -14.87
N PRO A 107 22.44 -1.06 -15.10
CA PRO A 107 21.96 -2.36 -14.64
C PRO A 107 21.89 -2.40 -13.10
N VAL A 108 20.71 -2.66 -12.57
CA VAL A 108 20.45 -2.78 -11.14
C VAL A 108 20.91 -4.17 -10.67
N TYR A 109 21.86 -4.21 -9.72
CA TYR A 109 22.35 -5.43 -9.08
C TYR A 109 21.25 -6.10 -8.24
N GLY A 110 21.21 -7.43 -8.27
CA GLY A 110 20.20 -8.26 -7.60
C GLY A 110 20.25 -8.16 -6.07
N GLY A 111 19.20 -7.59 -5.50
CA GLY A 111 18.93 -7.55 -4.07
C GLY A 111 17.56 -6.91 -3.87
N VAL A 112 16.61 -7.70 -3.37
CA VAL A 112 15.16 -7.41 -3.30
C VAL A 112 14.49 -7.44 -4.68
N ARG A 113 13.72 -8.51 -4.94
CA ARG A 113 12.77 -8.54 -6.06
C ARG A 113 11.70 -7.49 -5.77
N ASN A 114 11.86 -6.30 -6.35
CA ASN A 114 10.77 -5.34 -6.48
C ASN A 114 9.56 -6.06 -7.10
N PRO A 115 8.32 -5.64 -6.80
CA PRO A 115 7.18 -6.13 -7.54
C PRO A 115 7.44 -5.83 -9.02
N ALA A 116 7.67 -6.89 -9.81
CA ALA A 116 8.00 -6.78 -11.22
C ALA A 116 6.85 -6.03 -11.90
N PRO A 117 7.08 -4.94 -12.66
CA PRO A 117 6.02 -4.21 -13.34
C PRO A 117 5.09 -5.22 -13.97
N LEU A 118 3.77 -5.10 -13.73
CA LEU A 118 2.73 -6.03 -14.17
C LEU A 118 3.19 -6.64 -15.49
N THR A 119 3.72 -7.87 -15.45
CA THR A 119 4.14 -8.53 -16.69
C THR A 119 2.90 -8.50 -17.55
N SER A 120 3.05 -8.16 -18.83
CA SER A 120 1.98 -7.73 -19.75
C SER A 120 0.81 -8.72 -19.94
N ASN A 121 0.79 -9.82 -19.19
CA ASN A 121 -0.29 -10.80 -19.08
C ASN A 121 -1.10 -10.69 -17.76
N GLY A 122 -0.69 -9.86 -16.80
CA GLY A 122 -1.48 -9.50 -15.63
C GLY A 122 -2.57 -8.50 -16.03
N ALA A 123 -3.77 -8.69 -15.52
CA ALA A 123 -4.94 -7.88 -15.86
C ALA A 123 -4.61 -6.37 -15.82
N ALA A 124 -5.07 -5.63 -16.84
CA ALA A 124 -4.76 -4.22 -17.00
C ALA A 124 -5.11 -3.42 -15.73
N PRO A 125 -4.35 -2.37 -15.37
CA PRO A 125 -4.59 -1.59 -14.14
C PRO A 125 -6.02 -1.02 -13.99
N ALA A 126 -6.76 -0.91 -15.11
CA ALA A 126 -8.15 -0.49 -15.14
C ALA A 126 -9.19 -1.58 -14.77
N SER A 127 -8.81 -2.86 -14.67
CA SER A 127 -9.70 -3.96 -14.27
C SER A 127 -9.58 -4.33 -12.79
N VAL A 128 -8.69 -3.67 -12.04
CA VAL A 128 -8.54 -3.86 -10.61
C VAL A 128 -9.68 -3.10 -9.92
N ASN A 129 -10.63 -3.85 -9.33
CA ASN A 129 -11.79 -3.29 -8.64
C ASN A 129 -11.40 -2.63 -7.32
N ASP A 130 -12.29 -1.76 -6.81
CA ASP A 130 -12.21 -1.21 -5.45
C ASP A 130 -12.04 -2.31 -4.39
N GLY A 131 -11.17 -2.08 -3.40
CA GLY A 131 -10.79 -3.06 -2.36
C GLY A 131 -9.54 -3.89 -2.67
N ALA A 132 -8.75 -3.48 -3.67
CA ALA A 132 -7.48 -4.11 -3.98
C ALA A 132 -6.45 -3.87 -2.87
N CYS A 133 -5.84 -4.92 -2.34
CA CYS A 133 -4.70 -4.83 -1.43
C CYS A 133 -3.40 -5.13 -2.17
N GLY A 134 -2.39 -4.29 -2.00
CA GLY A 134 -1.08 -4.44 -2.60
C GLY A 134 -0.12 -5.28 -1.76
N ALA A 135 0.84 -5.92 -2.42
CA ALA A 135 1.99 -6.50 -1.74
C ALA A 135 2.97 -5.42 -1.25
N ASP A 136 3.62 -5.66 -0.11
CA ASP A 136 4.68 -4.82 0.43
C ASP A 136 6.00 -4.96 -0.37
N ALA A 137 7.03 -4.22 0.03
CA ALA A 137 8.34 -4.26 -0.63
C ALA A 137 9.06 -5.63 -0.55
N GLN A 138 8.60 -6.53 0.32
CA GLN A 138 9.09 -7.90 0.44
C GLN A 138 8.19 -8.90 -0.30
N GLY A 139 7.15 -8.44 -1.00
CA GLY A 139 6.18 -9.27 -1.69
C GLY A 139 5.12 -9.89 -0.79
N ARG A 140 5.04 -9.48 0.48
CA ARG A 140 4.02 -9.97 1.43
C ARG A 140 2.73 -9.20 1.24
N LEU A 141 1.59 -9.87 1.30
CA LEU A 141 0.31 -9.18 1.24
C LEU A 141 -0.04 -8.59 2.60
N CYS A 142 -0.24 -7.28 2.66
CA CYS A 142 -0.70 -6.60 3.87
C CYS A 142 -2.23 -6.54 3.90
N ILE A 143 -2.83 -7.15 4.92
CA ILE A 143 -4.26 -7.12 5.17
C ILE A 143 -4.56 -5.98 6.15
N PRO A 144 -5.32 -4.94 5.75
CA PRO A 144 -5.59 -3.80 6.62
C PRO A 144 -6.34 -4.17 7.91
N ALA A 145 -5.99 -3.50 9.00
CA ALA A 145 -6.65 -3.64 10.31
C ALA A 145 -8.17 -3.50 10.24
N ALA A 146 -8.68 -2.59 9.41
CA ALA A 146 -10.12 -2.38 9.24
C ALA A 146 -10.87 -3.62 8.70
N LEU A 147 -10.19 -4.52 7.98
CA LEU A 147 -10.77 -5.79 7.56
C LEU A 147 -10.69 -6.82 8.68
N LEU A 148 -9.55 -6.90 9.38
CA LEU A 148 -9.33 -7.84 10.48
C LEU A 148 -10.25 -7.57 11.68
N GLN A 149 -10.58 -6.29 11.93
CA GLN A 149 -11.59 -5.92 12.93
C GLN A 149 -12.96 -6.54 12.68
N ARG A 150 -13.29 -6.94 11.44
CA ARG A 150 -14.54 -7.64 11.15
C ARG A 150 -14.55 -9.05 11.74
N LEU A 151 -13.38 -9.68 11.79
CA LEU A 151 -13.17 -11.01 12.39
C LEU A 151 -13.08 -10.96 13.93
N ASP A 152 -13.19 -9.77 14.53
CA ASP A 152 -13.01 -9.56 15.97
C ASP A 152 -11.65 -10.10 16.45
N VAL A 153 -10.59 -9.80 15.67
CA VAL A 153 -9.19 -10.13 16.00
C VAL A 153 -8.43 -8.84 16.29
N GLU A 154 -7.76 -8.79 17.44
CA GLU A 154 -7.01 -7.62 17.91
C GLU A 154 -5.49 -7.76 17.71
N ALA A 155 -4.76 -6.65 17.87
CA ALA A 155 -3.30 -6.67 17.80
C ALA A 155 -2.68 -7.58 18.88
N GLY A 156 -1.72 -8.41 18.49
CA GLY A 156 -1.09 -9.44 19.33
C GLY A 156 -1.84 -10.77 19.37
N GLU A 157 -3.05 -10.85 18.82
CA GLU A 157 -3.75 -12.13 18.62
C GLU A 157 -3.28 -12.83 17.34
N GLN A 158 -3.63 -14.10 17.17
CA GLN A 158 -3.40 -14.81 15.92
C GLN A 158 -4.65 -14.79 15.05
N ALA A 159 -4.48 -14.71 13.74
CA ALA A 159 -5.47 -15.15 12.77
C ALA A 159 -4.93 -16.37 12.02
N ILE A 160 -5.84 -17.23 11.58
CA ILE A 160 -5.50 -18.44 10.85
C ILE A 160 -5.55 -18.15 9.37
N VAL A 161 -4.47 -18.47 8.66
CA VAL A 161 -4.35 -18.26 7.22
C VAL A 161 -4.26 -19.61 6.53
N THR A 162 -5.34 -19.98 5.84
CA THR A 162 -5.44 -21.22 5.07
C THR A 162 -5.27 -20.93 3.58
N SER A 163 -4.38 -21.67 2.93
CA SER A 163 -4.16 -21.59 1.48
C SER A 163 -5.02 -22.62 0.76
N ASP A 164 -5.81 -22.18 -0.21
CA ASP A 164 -6.66 -23.03 -1.04
C ASP A 164 -6.15 -22.96 -2.51
N PRO A 165 -5.20 -23.83 -2.89
CA PRO A 165 -4.64 -23.84 -4.24
C PRO A 165 -5.66 -24.21 -5.32
N GLU A 166 -6.69 -25.00 -4.99
CA GLU A 166 -7.70 -25.43 -5.96
C GLU A 166 -8.54 -24.25 -6.45
N ASN A 167 -8.86 -23.33 -5.53
CA ASN A 167 -9.62 -22.11 -5.84
C ASN A 167 -8.74 -20.87 -6.04
N SER A 168 -7.41 -21.02 -5.96
CA SER A 168 -6.46 -19.91 -5.99
C SER A 168 -6.83 -18.80 -5.01
N GLU A 169 -7.03 -19.18 -3.75
CA GLU A 169 -7.57 -18.33 -2.70
C GLU A 169 -6.78 -18.48 -1.39
N ILE A 170 -6.68 -17.40 -0.63
CA ILE A 170 -6.34 -17.47 0.79
C ILE A 170 -7.56 -17.10 1.61
N ARG A 171 -7.80 -17.86 2.68
CA ARG A 171 -8.81 -17.58 3.69
C ARG A 171 -8.13 -17.19 5.00
N ILE A 172 -8.68 -16.17 5.62
CA ILE A 172 -8.25 -15.67 6.92
C ILE A 172 -9.45 -15.75 7.85
N THR A 173 -9.29 -16.46 8.95
CA THR A 173 -10.35 -16.66 9.95
C THR A 173 -9.82 -16.41 11.35
N ARG A 174 -10.74 -16.22 12.30
CA ARG A 174 -10.40 -16.25 13.72
C ARG A 174 -9.95 -17.66 14.11
N PRO A 175 -9.02 -17.82 15.07
CA PRO A 175 -8.69 -19.11 15.61
C PRO A 175 -9.91 -19.77 16.26
N THR A 176 -10.21 -20.99 15.86
CA THR A 176 -11.20 -21.85 16.50
C THR A 176 -10.51 -22.97 17.28
N LEU A 177 -11.22 -23.55 18.25
CA LEU A 177 -10.69 -24.67 19.04
C LEU A 177 -10.36 -25.92 18.21
N PHE A 178 -10.80 -25.97 16.95
CA PHE A 178 -10.71 -27.13 16.06
C PHE A 178 -9.88 -26.88 14.81
N ASP A 179 -9.07 -25.81 14.79
CA ASP A 179 -8.23 -25.55 13.62
C ASP A 179 -7.23 -26.69 13.41
N ASN A 180 -7.02 -27.04 12.14
CA ASN A 180 -6.09 -28.10 11.80
C ASN A 180 -4.66 -27.65 12.11
N THR A 181 -3.84 -28.59 12.57
CA THR A 181 -2.41 -28.34 12.88
C THR A 181 -1.58 -27.88 11.67
N ASP A 182 -2.13 -27.98 10.47
CA ASP A 182 -1.45 -27.60 9.22
C ASP A 182 -1.73 -26.15 8.81
N ASP A 183 -2.68 -25.47 9.46
CA ASP A 183 -2.95 -24.06 9.17
C ASP A 183 -1.88 -23.16 9.80
N ALA A 184 -1.45 -22.13 9.05
CA ALA A 184 -0.44 -21.21 9.51
C ALA A 184 -1.09 -20.08 10.34
N GLY A 185 -0.73 -20.01 11.62
CA GLY A 185 -1.07 -18.87 12.48
C GLY A 185 -0.21 -17.66 12.13
N TYR A 186 -0.87 -16.52 11.87
CA TYR A 186 -0.22 -15.23 11.67
C TYR A 186 -0.62 -14.29 12.81
N GLU A 187 0.37 -13.73 13.49
CA GLU A 187 0.14 -12.72 14.51
C GLU A 187 -0.30 -11.39 13.87
N VAL A 188 -1.32 -10.76 14.45
CA VAL A 188 -1.73 -9.39 14.12
C VAL A 188 -0.70 -8.45 14.72
N GLU A 189 -0.01 -7.68 13.88
CA GLU A 189 1.02 -6.75 14.33
C GLU A 189 0.45 -5.59 15.17
N GLU A 190 1.33 -4.82 15.81
CA GLU A 190 0.95 -3.64 16.62
C GLU A 190 0.15 -2.59 15.82
N ASP A 191 0.32 -2.54 14.49
CA ASP A 191 -0.45 -1.67 13.60
C ASP A 191 -1.84 -2.22 13.26
N GLY A 192 -2.21 -3.38 13.81
CA GLY A 192 -3.46 -4.10 13.59
C GLY A 192 -3.51 -4.84 12.26
N ALA A 193 -2.44 -4.85 11.46
CA ALA A 193 -2.40 -5.54 10.17
C ALA A 193 -1.77 -6.93 10.27
N ILE A 194 -2.04 -7.78 9.27
CA ILE A 194 -1.34 -9.06 9.06
C ILE A 194 -0.56 -8.99 7.76
N ARG A 195 0.66 -9.54 7.76
CA ARG A 195 1.49 -9.68 6.56
C ARG A 195 1.59 -11.14 6.14
N ILE A 196 0.80 -11.52 5.14
CA ILE A 196 0.79 -12.87 4.60
C ILE A 196 2.08 -13.10 3.82
N SER A 197 2.79 -14.18 4.15
CA SER A 197 4.08 -14.47 3.55
C SER A 197 3.98 -14.81 2.07
N VAL A 198 5.07 -14.59 1.33
CA VAL A 198 5.18 -15.02 -0.07
C VAL A 198 4.96 -16.52 -0.21
N ALA A 199 5.43 -17.33 0.75
CA ALA A 199 5.26 -18.78 0.73
C ALA A 199 3.78 -19.19 0.81
N ALA A 200 2.98 -18.53 1.65
CA ALA A 200 1.54 -18.78 1.71
C ALA A 200 0.83 -18.33 0.42
N LEU A 201 1.21 -17.19 -0.14
CA LEU A 201 0.71 -16.74 -1.45
C LEU A 201 1.05 -17.74 -2.55
N GLU A 202 2.29 -18.23 -2.61
CA GLU A 202 2.70 -19.26 -3.57
C GLU A 202 1.96 -20.58 -3.36
N ALA A 203 1.76 -21.01 -2.11
CA ALA A 203 1.01 -22.21 -1.75
C ALA A 203 -0.47 -22.14 -2.20
N ALA A 204 -1.05 -20.93 -2.20
CA ALA A 204 -2.39 -20.68 -2.73
C ALA A 204 -2.42 -20.43 -4.25
N GLY A 205 -1.31 -20.56 -4.98
CA GLY A 205 -1.26 -20.23 -6.42
C GLY A 205 -1.36 -18.73 -6.73
N LEU A 206 -1.20 -17.89 -5.71
CA LEU A 206 -1.28 -16.42 -5.75
C LEU A 206 0.10 -15.73 -5.86
N GLY A 207 1.18 -16.51 -6.01
CA GLY A 207 2.55 -16.00 -6.03
C GLY A 207 2.85 -15.02 -7.17
N GLY A 208 3.72 -14.04 -6.90
CA GLY A 208 4.22 -13.10 -7.91
C GLY A 208 3.24 -12.00 -8.33
N LEU A 209 2.05 -11.95 -7.74
CA LEU A 209 1.07 -10.90 -8.00
C LEU A 209 1.35 -9.66 -7.15
N GLN A 210 1.08 -8.49 -7.72
CA GLN A 210 1.25 -7.23 -7.02
C GLN A 210 0.01 -6.79 -6.25
N CYS A 211 -1.16 -7.27 -6.66
CA CYS A 211 -2.44 -6.84 -6.12
C CYS A 211 -3.40 -8.01 -6.04
N TYR A 212 -4.24 -7.96 -5.01
CA TYR A 212 -5.18 -9.01 -4.68
C TYR A 212 -6.52 -8.37 -4.37
N ARG A 213 -7.59 -9.05 -4.75
CA ARG A 213 -8.92 -8.71 -4.28
C ARG A 213 -9.06 -9.25 -2.87
N VAL A 214 -9.31 -8.37 -1.91
CA VAL A 214 -9.55 -8.76 -0.53
C VAL A 214 -10.98 -8.41 -0.16
N SER A 215 -11.75 -9.41 0.25
CA SER A 215 -13.15 -9.23 0.66
C SER A 215 -13.50 -10.19 1.77
N GLY A 216 -14.34 -9.77 2.71
CA GLY A 216 -14.72 -10.63 3.82
C GLY A 216 -15.87 -10.06 4.64
N ASP A 217 -16.45 -10.95 5.43
CA ASP A 217 -17.49 -10.69 6.43
C ASP A 217 -16.94 -10.89 7.85
N SER A 218 -17.81 -11.19 8.82
CA SER A 218 -17.42 -11.39 10.22
C SER A 218 -16.73 -12.72 10.48
N ASP A 219 -16.83 -13.66 9.54
CA ASP A 219 -16.41 -15.04 9.77
C ASP A 219 -15.16 -15.36 8.95
N CYS A 220 -15.05 -14.80 7.74
CA CYS A 220 -13.93 -15.06 6.85
C CYS A 220 -13.55 -13.85 5.98
N ILE A 221 -12.24 -13.61 5.87
CA ILE A 221 -11.66 -12.76 4.84
C ILE A 221 -11.05 -13.65 3.76
N THR A 222 -11.40 -13.37 2.52
CA THR A 222 -10.91 -14.06 1.33
C THR A 222 -9.99 -13.15 0.54
N VAL A 223 -8.90 -13.73 0.02
CA VAL A 223 -7.93 -13.08 -0.84
C VAL A 223 -7.87 -13.87 -2.14
N ARG A 224 -8.07 -13.20 -3.28
CA ARG A 224 -8.05 -13.83 -4.61
C ARG A 224 -7.34 -12.95 -5.64
N THR A 225 -7.08 -13.51 -6.81
CA THR A 225 -6.76 -12.70 -8.00
C THR A 225 -7.99 -11.93 -8.48
N PHE A 226 -7.77 -10.94 -9.35
CA PHE A 226 -8.85 -10.34 -10.14
C PHE A 226 -9.31 -11.27 -11.26
#